data_AF-A0A8T3KRH8-F1
#
_entry.id   AF-A0A8T3KRH8-F1
#
_cell.length_a   1.000
_cell.length_b   1.000
_cell.length_c   1.000
_cell.angle_alpha   90.00
_cell.angle_beta   90.00
_cell.angle_gamma   90.00
#
_symmetry.space_group_name_H-M   'P 1'
#
loop_
_entity.id
_entity.type
_entity.pdbx_description
1 polymer ?
#
loop_
_entity_poly.entity_id
_entity_poly.type
_entity_poly.pdbx_seq_one_letter_code
_entity_poly.pdbx_strand_id
1 'polypeptide(L)'
;MNYGQLNEHGAPGDAVDITYTPHNKELQVVRQGQTVYRRSIEDIAIKIHEKNKGKNSLNQAEMTFSEENESVRVLYIFKHISGSEGKAAGEINIDQPELYLFVKLIK
;
A
#
# COMPACT_ATOMS: atom_id res chain seq x y z
N MET A 1 4.28 10.25 -17.62
CA MET A 1 4.02 10.75 -16.24
C MET A 1 5.09 10.16 -15.34
N ASN A 2 5.91 11.01 -14.73
CA ASN A 2 7.05 10.62 -13.90
C ASN A 2 6.60 10.69 -12.43
N TYR A 3 6.45 9.56 -11.76
CA TYR A 3 6.09 9.52 -10.34
C TYR A 3 7.38 9.76 -9.54
N GLY A 4 7.40 10.85 -8.77
CA GLY A 4 8.59 11.33 -8.07
C GLY A 4 9.19 10.26 -7.15
N GLN A 5 10.48 10.01 -7.31
CA GLN A 5 11.29 9.30 -6.32
C GLN A 5 11.40 10.19 -5.08
N LEU A 6 10.87 9.74 -3.94
CA LEU A 6 11.04 10.40 -2.66
C LEU A 6 12.41 10.01 -2.10
N ASN A 7 13.46 10.72 -2.52
CA ASN A 7 14.81 10.51 -2.02
C ASN A 7 15.03 11.40 -0.79
N GLU A 8 14.69 10.92 0.40
CA GLU A 8 15.11 11.57 1.65
C GLU A 8 16.51 11.07 2.05
N HIS A 9 17.51 11.94 1.95
CA HIS A 9 18.89 11.65 2.32
C HIS A 9 19.05 11.60 3.86
N GLY A 10 18.79 10.44 4.45
CA GLY A 10 19.38 10.06 5.74
C GLY A 10 20.89 9.86 5.64
N ALA A 11 21.60 9.95 6.76
CA ALA A 11 23.04 9.70 6.82
C ALA A 11 23.42 8.39 6.09
N PRO A 12 24.61 8.28 5.48
CA PRO A 12 24.98 7.21 4.53
C PRO A 12 24.88 5.74 5.03
N GLY A 13 24.61 5.52 6.32
CA GLY A 13 24.30 4.20 6.91
C GLY A 13 22.81 3.85 7.06
N ASP A 14 21.90 4.80 6.82
CA ASP A 14 20.44 4.65 7.05
C ASP A 14 19.62 5.01 5.80
N ALA A 15 20.19 4.89 4.60
CA ALA A 15 19.47 5.11 3.36
C ALA A 15 18.29 4.14 3.23
N VAL A 16 17.11 4.70 2.98
CA VAL A 16 15.87 3.97 2.76
C VAL A 16 15.23 4.45 1.47
N ASP A 17 14.93 3.50 0.59
CA ASP A 17 14.21 3.74 -0.65
C ASP A 17 12.80 3.17 -0.52
N ILE A 18 11.79 4.02 -0.75
CA ILE A 18 10.38 3.64 -0.79
C ILE A 18 9.91 3.79 -2.23
N THR A 19 9.55 2.69 -2.87
CA THR A 19 9.13 2.68 -4.28
C THR A 19 7.72 2.12 -4.41
N TYR A 20 6.87 2.83 -5.15
CA TYR A 20 5.60 2.33 -5.62
C TYR A 20 5.67 2.08 -7.13
N THR A 21 5.35 0.87 -7.56
CA THR A 21 5.31 0.50 -8.98
C THR A 21 3.86 0.46 -9.46
N PRO A 22 3.40 1.42 -10.29
CA PRO A 22 1.98 1.53 -10.66
C PRO A 22 1.45 0.34 -11.46
N HIS A 23 2.29 -0.30 -12.29
CA HIS A 23 1.86 -1.39 -13.17
C HIS A 23 1.36 -2.63 -12.42
N ASN A 24 2.04 -3.01 -11.34
CA ASN A 24 1.66 -4.15 -10.49
C ASN A 24 1.13 -3.70 -9.10
N LYS A 25 0.91 -2.39 -8.92
CA LYS A 25 0.44 -1.75 -7.69
C LYS A 25 1.21 -2.21 -6.45
N GLU A 26 2.52 -2.42 -6.59
CA GLU A 26 3.37 -2.94 -5.52
C GLU A 26 4.11 -1.81 -4.79
N LEU A 27 4.09 -1.83 -3.46
CA LEU A 27 4.95 -1.05 -2.59
C LEU A 27 6.15 -1.89 -2.14
N GLN A 28 7.34 -1.32 -2.28
CA GLN A 28 8.59 -1.91 -1.80
C GLN A 28 9.33 -0.91 -0.92
N VAL A 29 9.85 -1.39 0.22
CA VAL A 29 10.78 -0.65 1.07
C VAL A 29 12.12 -1.37 1.07
N VAL A 30 13.17 -0.65 0.70
CA VAL A 30 14.54 -1.14 0.66
C VAL A 30 15.35 -0.36 1.69
N ARG A 31 16.10 -1.06 2.53
CA ARG A 31 17.03 -0.47 3.50
C ARG A 31 18.39 -1.10 3.28
N GLN A 32 19.44 -0.27 3.14
CA GLN A 32 20.81 -0.74 2.88
C GLN A 32 20.90 -1.74 1.70
N GLY A 33 20.12 -1.52 0.65
CA GLY A 33 20.08 -2.38 -0.54
C GLY A 33 19.30 -3.69 -0.37
N GLN A 34 18.75 -3.98 0.81
CA GLN A 34 17.93 -5.17 1.07
C GLN A 34 16.44 -4.82 1.13
N THR A 35 15.60 -5.65 0.50
CA THR A 35 14.14 -5.48 0.59
C THR A 35 13.67 -5.95 1.96
N VAL A 36 13.21 -5.01 2.78
CA VAL A 36 12.71 -5.27 4.13
C VAL A 36 11.18 -5.36 4.18
N TYR A 37 10.52 -4.93 3.10
CA TYR A 37 9.08 -4.96 2.96
C TYR A 37 8.66 -4.95 1.49
N ARG A 38 7.67 -5.76 1.15
CA ARG A 38 7.05 -5.79 -0.18
C ARG A 38 5.57 -6.15 -0.04
N ARG A 39 4.69 -5.35 -0.64
CA ARG A 39 3.24 -5.59 -0.63
C ARG A 39 2.51 -5.13 -1.88
N SER A 40 1.55 -5.94 -2.30
CA SER A 40 0.50 -5.57 -3.24
C SER A 40 -0.52 -4.65 -2.56
N ILE A 41 -0.68 -3.43 -3.07
CA ILE A 41 -1.73 -2.50 -2.62
C ILE A 41 -3.11 -3.00 -3.06
N GLU A 42 -3.18 -3.69 -4.20
CA GLU A 42 -4.39 -4.33 -4.70
C GLU A 42 -4.94 -5.36 -3.71
N ASP A 43 -4.07 -6.25 -3.19
CA ASP A 43 -4.48 -7.27 -2.21
C ASP A 43 -5.05 -6.63 -0.94
N ILE A 44 -4.47 -5.51 -0.51
CA ILE A 44 -4.95 -4.76 0.67
C ILE A 44 -6.33 -4.17 0.38
N ALA A 45 -6.51 -3.53 -0.79
CA ALA A 45 -7.78 -2.95 -1.19
C ALA A 45 -8.89 -4.02 -1.34
N ILE A 46 -8.57 -5.19 -1.91
CA ILE A 46 -9.48 -6.33 -2.00
C ILE A 46 -9.86 -6.82 -0.60
N LYS A 47 -8.91 -6.93 0.34
CA LYS A 47 -9.23 -7.31 1.74
C LYS A 47 -10.16 -6.31 2.42
N ILE A 48 -9.96 -5.00 2.18
CA ILE A 48 -10.86 -3.96 2.70
C ILE A 48 -12.26 -4.10 2.10
N HIS A 49 -12.36 -4.33 0.78
CA HIS A 49 -13.62 -4.54 0.08
C HIS A 49 -14.36 -5.77 0.63
N GLU A 50 -13.71 -6.92 0.67
CA GLU A 50 -14.31 -8.18 1.13
C GLU A 50 -14.76 -8.11 2.60
N LYS A 51 -13.95 -7.50 3.48
CA LYS A 51 -14.30 -7.29 4.90
C LYS A 51 -15.56 -6.42 5.07
N ASN A 52 -15.86 -5.57 4.10
CA ASN A 52 -16.95 -4.60 4.16
C ASN A 52 -17.99 -4.80 3.05
N LYS A 53 -18.08 -6.01 2.48
CA LYS A 53 -19.00 -6.33 1.39
C LYS A 53 -20.44 -5.97 1.78
N GLY A 54 -21.16 -5.34 0.85
CA GLY A 54 -22.54 -4.88 1.06
C GLY A 54 -22.67 -3.50 1.74
N LYS A 55 -21.57 -2.85 2.13
CA LYS A 55 -21.59 -1.44 2.57
C LYS A 55 -21.37 -0.50 1.39
N ASN A 56 -22.15 0.57 1.34
CA ASN A 56 -22.05 1.61 0.31
C ASN A 56 -21.10 2.75 0.69
N SER A 57 -20.74 2.87 1.97
CA SER A 57 -19.78 3.85 2.46
C SER A 57 -18.97 3.26 3.61
N LEU A 58 -17.67 3.52 3.60
CA LEU A 58 -16.74 3.11 4.64
C LEU A 58 -16.24 4.35 5.37
N ASN A 59 -16.10 4.25 6.68
CA ASN A 59 -15.42 5.29 7.45
C ASN A 59 -13.89 5.12 7.36
N GLN A 60 -13.14 6.12 7.83
CA GLN A 60 -11.68 6.11 7.75
C GLN A 60 -11.04 4.90 8.43
N ALA A 61 -11.56 4.46 9.58
CA ALA A 61 -11.02 3.31 10.30
C ALA A 61 -11.21 2.00 9.52
N GLU A 62 -12.31 1.87 8.81
CA GLU A 62 -12.57 0.73 7.90
C GLU A 62 -11.70 0.77 6.64
N MET A 63 -11.29 1.96 6.20
CA MET A 63 -10.38 2.21 5.08
C MET A 63 -8.90 2.27 5.48
N THR A 64 -8.58 1.90 6.72
CA THR A 64 -7.21 1.91 7.23
C THR A 64 -6.69 0.48 7.37
N PHE A 65 -5.48 0.24 6.89
CA PHE A 65 -4.77 -1.02 7.04
C PHE A 65 -3.38 -0.76 7.61
N SER A 66 -2.95 -1.57 8.57
CA SER A 66 -1.61 -1.48 9.14
C SER A 66 -1.00 -2.86 9.27
N GLU A 67 0.29 -2.97 8.96
CA GLU A 67 1.07 -4.15 9.27
C GLU A 67 2.46 -3.79 9.78
N GLU A 68 3.08 -4.73 10.47
CA GLU A 68 4.37 -4.57 11.11
C GLU A 68 5.14 -5.88 10.99
N ASN A 69 6.43 -5.75 10.71
CA ASN A 69 7.40 -6.83 10.80
C ASN A 69 8.60 -6.37 11.63
N GLU A 70 9.66 -7.17 11.70
CA GLU A 70 10.85 -6.87 12.51
C GLU A 70 11.59 -5.59 12.08
N SER A 71 11.38 -5.11 10.85
CA SER A 71 12.12 -3.99 10.25
C SER A 71 11.28 -2.73 10.04
N VAL A 72 9.98 -2.85 9.78
CA VAL A 72 9.11 -1.73 9.46
C VAL A 72 7.70 -1.90 10.02
N ARG A 73 7.07 -0.76 10.34
CA ARG A 73 5.62 -0.61 10.48
C ARG A 73 5.10 0.25 9.33
N VAL A 74 4.07 -0.23 8.66
CA VAL A 74 3.45 0.47 7.52
C VAL A 74 1.98 0.69 7.82
N LEU A 75 1.52 1.92 7.60
CA LEU A 75 0.12 2.33 7.71
C LEU A 75 -0.36 2.88 6.37
N TYR A 76 -1.45 2.30 5.88
CA TYR A 76 -2.17 2.69 4.69
C TYR A 76 -3.50 3.30 5.11
N ILE A 77 -3.78 4.52 4.65
CA ILE A 77 -5.07 5.17 4.83
C ILE A 77 -5.64 5.44 3.45
N PHE A 78 -6.56 4.59 2.99
CA PHE A 78 -7.20 4.78 1.71
C PHE A 78 -8.19 5.94 1.79
N LYS A 79 -8.10 6.85 0.83
CA LYS A 79 -9.08 7.93 0.62
C LYS A 79 -10.18 7.47 -0.32
N HIS A 80 -9.82 6.68 -1.32
CA HIS A 80 -10.73 6.16 -2.32
C HIS A 80 -10.23 4.82 -2.86
N ILE A 81 -11.14 3.85 -2.95
CA ILE A 81 -10.94 2.56 -3.59
C ILE A 81 -12.05 2.44 -4.64
N SER A 82 -11.67 2.31 -5.91
CA SER A 82 -12.59 1.99 -7.00
C SER A 82 -12.11 0.77 -7.76
N GLY A 83 -13.01 0.20 -8.55
CA GLY A 83 -12.75 -1.00 -9.31
C GLY A 83 -14.03 -1.62 -9.85
N SER A 84 -13.91 -2.86 -10.31
CA SER A 84 -15.03 -3.66 -10.81
C SER A 84 -14.99 -5.08 -10.27
N GLU A 85 -16.16 -5.67 -10.07
CA GLU A 85 -16.32 -7.08 -9.69
C GLU A 85 -16.99 -7.83 -10.86
N GLY A 86 -16.26 -8.78 -11.46
CA GLY A 86 -16.72 -9.58 -12.58
C GLY A 86 -17.76 -10.62 -12.15
N LYS A 87 -18.93 -10.63 -12.82
CA LYS A 87 -20.07 -11.51 -12.50
C LYS A 87 -19.81 -13.01 -12.68
N ALA A 88 -18.81 -13.41 -13.46
CA ALA A 88 -18.60 -14.81 -13.85
C ALA A 88 -17.57 -15.57 -12.99
N ALA A 89 -16.68 -14.89 -12.28
CA ALA A 89 -15.58 -15.52 -11.55
C ALA A 89 -15.25 -14.88 -10.19
N GLY A 90 -15.96 -13.82 -9.78
CA GLY A 90 -15.57 -13.05 -8.59
C GLY A 90 -14.22 -12.36 -8.76
N GLU A 91 -13.78 -12.15 -10.01
CA GLU A 91 -12.56 -11.41 -10.32
C GLU A 91 -12.77 -9.95 -9.93
N ILE A 92 -12.06 -9.51 -8.91
CA ILE A 92 -12.07 -8.12 -8.45
C ILE A 92 -10.86 -7.44 -9.06
N ASN A 93 -11.12 -6.44 -9.89
CA ASN A 93 -10.08 -5.56 -10.42
C ASN A 93 -10.12 -4.24 -9.65
N ILE A 94 -9.00 -3.85 -9.06
CA ILE A 94 -8.87 -2.58 -8.35
C ILE A 94 -8.25 -1.56 -9.30
N ASP A 95 -8.91 -0.41 -9.47
CA ASP A 95 -8.33 0.74 -10.17
C ASP A 95 -7.18 1.35 -9.34
N GLN A 96 -6.46 2.33 -9.87
CA GLN A 96 -5.40 2.97 -9.10
C GLN A 96 -5.96 3.64 -7.83
N PRO A 97 -5.60 3.16 -6.62
CA PRO A 97 -6.17 3.68 -5.39
C PRO A 97 -5.54 5.01 -4.99
N GLU A 98 -6.31 5.85 -4.30
CA GLU A 98 -5.80 7.05 -3.64
C GLU A 98 -5.62 6.78 -2.15
N LEU A 99 -4.40 6.99 -1.64
CA LEU A 99 -4.08 6.69 -0.24
C LEU A 99 -2.97 7.58 0.32
N TYR A 100 -2.94 7.68 1.64
CA TYR A 100 -1.76 8.11 2.39
C TYR A 100 -0.99 6.90 2.86
N LEU A 101 0.33 6.98 2.77
CA LEU A 101 1.26 5.95 3.21
C LEU A 101 2.17 6.53 4.29
N PHE A 102 2.24 5.86 5.44
CA PHE A 102 3.20 6.17 6.49
C PHE A 102 4.07 4.95 6.73
N VAL A 103 5.38 5.13 6.65
CA VAL A 103 6.37 4.09 6.90
C VAL A 103 7.20 4.53 8.11
N LYS A 104 7.30 3.63 9.09
CA LYS A 104 8.18 3.79 10.25
C LYS A 104 9.20 2.66 10.25
N LEU A 105 10.48 3.02 10.27
CA LEU A 105 11.56 2.06 10.46
C LEU A 105 11.63 1.65 11.94
N ILE A 106 11.81 0.35 12.17
CA ILE A 106 12.04 -0.23 13.49
C ILE A 106 13.56 -0.39 13.66
N LYS A 107 14.06 0.01 14.83
CA LYS A 107 15.49 -0.05 15.17
C LYS A 107 15.84 -1.40 15.79
#